data_AF-A0A519SFI1-F1
#
_entry.id   AF-A0A519SFI1-F1
#
_cell.length_a   1.000
_cell.length_b   1.000
_cell.length_c   1.000
_cell.angle_alpha   90.00
_cell.angle_beta   90.00
_cell.angle_gamma   90.00
#
_symmetry.space_group_name_H-M   'P 1'
#
loop_
_entity.id
_entity.type
_entity.pdbx_description
1 polymer ?
#
loop_
_entity_poly.entity_id
_entity_poly.type
_entity_poly.pdbx_seq_one_letter_code
_entity_poly.pdbx_strand_id
1 'polypeptide(L)'
;SRMSLEMGDIPQSQALLGLAGLTPTYDSQKAVFVQTFKWLESANTDLGALIAGGTTTVAGDIYFGGDLRKWQQVVNTLRVRLLLNLSKKNGDADLNIAGQFASIVGNPTKYPLMTSNADNMQYVSVEGTNNFYPNNNRNFGQDGSRKNMAATYVGLLTQLQDPRVYATCEPARYLVDTQGQPATSFAAFVGADAGLDLGVMYNNAGQGRYSFLNRYRYFRTLVGEPTIQLGYPELCFNIAEGLNRGWATGNAATYYTAGIQASMTFYGLPASGTYTAYFYRPGSTDVKVVSNYDTYSIPVSFATYYAQPSVQYAPGAAGLTKILQQKYLALFRHSGLEAYYNYRRTGVPTFTTGPGTGNGGRIAQRFQYPTSERTANTTNYQAALQSQYGGNDDINGLMYVLK
;
A
#
# COMPACT_ATOMS: atom_id res chain seq x y z
N SER A 1 13.67 4.83 8.10
CA SER A 1 12.22 5.18 8.15
C SER A 1 11.30 3.97 8.28
N ARG A 2 11.33 2.96 7.40
CA ARG A 2 10.37 1.82 7.44
C ARG A 2 10.38 1.02 8.76
N MET A 3 11.55 0.59 9.24
CA MET A 3 11.68 -0.07 10.55
C MET A 3 11.16 0.80 11.70
N SER A 4 11.39 2.12 11.62
CA SER A 4 10.86 3.06 12.61
C SER A 4 9.33 3.16 12.54
N LEU A 5 8.72 3.14 11.36
CA LEU A 5 7.26 3.05 11.21
C LEU A 5 6.68 1.74 11.75
N GLU A 6 7.49 0.71 11.95
CA GLU A 6 7.08 -0.55 12.54
C GLU A 6 7.16 -0.50 14.07
N MET A 7 8.26 0.01 14.62
CA MET A 7 8.59 -0.21 16.04
C MET A 7 8.73 1.06 16.90
N GLY A 8 8.92 2.22 16.29
CA GLY A 8 9.23 3.48 16.98
C GLY A 8 10.69 3.89 16.85
N ASP A 9 11.35 4.17 17.98
CA ASP A 9 12.78 4.44 18.06
C ASP A 9 13.58 3.24 17.55
N ILE A 10 14.70 3.46 16.86
CA ILE A 10 15.54 2.40 16.30
C ILE A 10 17.01 2.81 16.33
N PRO A 11 17.97 1.87 16.35
CA PRO A 11 19.35 2.18 16.03
C PRO A 11 19.48 2.78 14.62
N GLN A 12 20.03 3.99 14.50
CA GLN A 12 20.33 4.62 13.22
C GLN A 12 21.73 5.25 13.21
N SER A 13 22.02 6.17 14.13
CA SER A 13 23.27 6.93 14.19
C SER A 13 24.47 6.08 14.61
N GLN A 14 24.23 5.05 15.45
CA GLN A 14 25.24 4.08 15.87
C GLN A 14 25.07 2.70 15.21
N ALA A 15 24.12 2.56 14.27
CA ALA A 15 23.94 1.31 13.55
C ALA A 15 25.11 1.04 12.59
N LEU A 16 25.33 -0.25 12.26
CA LEU A 16 26.28 -0.71 11.25
C LEU A 16 27.77 -0.37 11.52
N LEU A 17 28.14 -0.10 12.79
CA LEU A 17 29.53 0.06 13.23
C LEU A 17 30.29 -1.28 13.39
N GLY A 18 29.65 -2.40 13.06
CA GLY A 18 30.24 -3.73 13.16
C GLY A 18 30.69 -4.08 14.58
N LEU A 19 31.89 -4.64 14.71
CA LEU A 19 32.46 -5.04 16.00
C LEU A 19 32.76 -3.86 16.93
N ALA A 20 32.82 -2.63 16.42
CA ALA A 20 33.03 -1.43 17.22
C ALA A 20 31.75 -0.93 17.92
N GLY A 21 30.59 -1.48 17.59
CA GLY A 21 29.29 -1.05 18.13
C GLY A 21 28.31 -2.21 18.25
N LEU A 22 28.55 -3.12 19.20
CA LEU A 22 27.72 -4.31 19.44
C LEU A 22 26.37 -4.00 20.11
N THR A 23 26.26 -2.83 20.76
CA THR A 23 25.08 -2.41 21.53
C THR A 23 24.71 -0.97 21.16
N PRO A 24 24.25 -0.73 19.91
CA PRO A 24 23.94 0.62 19.47
C PRO A 24 22.75 1.19 20.23
N THR A 25 22.81 2.49 20.53
CA THR A 25 21.67 3.22 21.11
C THR A 25 20.53 3.35 20.11
N TYR A 26 19.33 3.61 20.63
CA TYR A 26 18.13 3.81 19.82
C TYR A 26 17.89 5.30 19.64
N ASP A 27 17.91 5.77 18.40
CA ASP A 27 17.56 7.14 18.07
C ASP A 27 16.04 7.31 18.12
N SER A 28 15.60 8.44 18.67
CA SER A 28 14.17 8.77 18.70
C SER A 28 13.57 8.74 17.30
N GLN A 29 12.33 8.31 17.18
CA GLN A 29 11.64 8.28 15.90
C GLN A 29 11.66 9.66 15.20
N LYS A 30 11.53 10.78 15.94
CA LYS A 30 11.70 12.13 15.38
C LYS A 30 13.10 12.31 14.75
N ALA A 31 14.16 11.99 15.49
CA ALA A 31 15.53 12.10 15.00
C ALA A 31 15.76 11.24 13.74
N VAL A 32 15.20 10.03 13.71
CA VAL A 32 15.26 9.14 12.54
C VAL A 32 14.68 9.79 11.29
N PHE A 33 13.52 10.44 11.41
CA PHE A 33 12.90 11.14 10.29
C PHE A 33 13.66 12.40 9.88
N VAL A 34 14.12 13.22 10.83
CA VAL A 34 14.96 14.40 10.54
C VAL A 34 16.20 14.00 9.76
N GLN A 35 16.91 12.97 10.18
CA GLN A 35 18.10 12.48 9.49
C GLN A 35 17.75 11.86 8.12
N THR A 36 16.63 11.14 8.02
CA THR A 36 16.16 10.60 6.72
C THR A 36 15.92 11.71 5.71
N PHE A 37 15.31 12.84 6.13
CA PHE A 37 15.08 13.97 5.22
C PHE A 37 16.36 14.65 4.75
N LYS A 38 17.38 14.74 5.62
CA LYS A 38 18.71 15.24 5.22
C LYS A 38 19.33 14.34 4.15
N TRP A 39 19.29 13.02 4.32
CA TRP A 39 19.80 12.09 3.31
C TRP A 39 19.03 12.15 1.99
N LEU A 40 17.71 12.30 2.02
CA LEU A 40 16.91 12.44 0.79
C LEU A 40 17.20 13.77 0.06
N GLU A 41 17.39 14.88 0.76
CA GLU A 41 17.79 16.15 0.13
C GLU A 41 19.20 16.05 -0.47
N SER A 42 20.16 15.44 0.25
CA SER A 42 21.51 15.20 -0.28
C SER A 42 21.45 14.34 -1.53
N ALA A 43 20.75 13.19 -1.47
CA ALA A 43 20.62 12.30 -2.62
C ALA A 43 19.98 12.99 -3.84
N ASN A 44 18.95 13.82 -3.65
CA ASN A 44 18.36 14.59 -4.74
C ASN A 44 19.36 15.59 -5.36
N THR A 45 20.19 16.22 -4.51
CA THR A 45 21.23 17.16 -4.93
C THR A 45 22.34 16.46 -5.70
N ASP A 46 22.84 15.35 -5.17
CA ASP A 46 23.92 14.56 -5.77
C ASP A 46 23.50 13.95 -7.10
N LEU A 47 22.29 13.38 -7.18
CA LEU A 47 21.72 12.89 -8.43
C LEU A 47 21.57 14.02 -9.46
N GLY A 48 21.06 15.19 -9.04
CA GLY A 48 20.95 16.36 -9.90
C GLY A 48 22.29 16.81 -10.48
N ALA A 49 23.34 16.84 -9.65
CA ALA A 49 24.69 17.19 -10.07
C ALA A 49 25.27 16.16 -11.05
N LEU A 50 25.11 14.86 -10.79
CA LEU A 50 25.55 13.78 -11.69
C LEU A 50 24.87 13.87 -13.06
N ILE A 51 23.55 14.06 -13.07
CA ILE A 51 22.74 14.19 -14.29
C ILE A 51 23.18 15.43 -15.09
N ALA A 52 23.37 16.58 -14.44
CA ALA A 52 23.86 17.80 -15.07
C ALA A 52 25.29 17.65 -15.62
N GLY A 53 26.13 16.86 -14.93
CA GLY A 53 27.47 16.49 -15.38
C GLY A 53 27.53 15.40 -16.47
N GLY A 54 26.37 14.94 -16.97
CA GLY A 54 26.28 13.96 -18.06
C GLY A 54 26.25 12.50 -17.63
N THR A 55 26.42 12.19 -16.34
CA THR A 55 26.25 10.83 -15.81
C THR A 55 24.76 10.56 -15.61
N THR A 56 24.18 9.69 -16.44
CA THR A 56 22.73 9.46 -16.48
C THR A 56 22.33 8.01 -16.20
N THR A 57 23.30 7.09 -16.15
CA THR A 57 23.08 5.65 -15.99
C THR A 57 24.04 5.03 -14.98
N VAL A 58 23.60 4.01 -14.25
CA VAL A 58 24.44 3.14 -13.40
C VAL A 58 24.20 1.66 -13.73
N ALA A 59 25.24 0.83 -13.66
CA ALA A 59 25.14 -0.60 -13.94
C ALA A 59 24.50 -1.39 -12.78
N GLY A 60 23.88 -2.53 -13.10
CA GLY A 60 23.36 -3.47 -12.09
C GLY A 60 22.01 -3.09 -11.46
N ASP A 61 21.39 -1.99 -11.90
CA ASP A 61 20.07 -1.56 -11.40
C ASP A 61 18.92 -2.32 -12.08
N ILE A 62 18.21 -3.12 -11.27
CA ILE A 62 17.07 -3.93 -11.70
C ILE A 62 15.74 -3.17 -11.74
N TYR A 63 15.65 -1.94 -11.20
CA TYR A 63 14.41 -1.18 -11.14
C TYR A 63 14.22 -0.31 -12.37
N PHE A 64 15.25 0.43 -12.76
CA PHE A 64 15.15 1.42 -13.84
C PHE A 64 16.21 1.23 -14.93
N GLY A 65 16.94 0.11 -14.92
CA GLY A 65 18.02 -0.13 -15.88
C GLY A 65 19.13 0.92 -15.76
N GLY A 66 19.27 1.53 -14.59
CA GLY A 66 20.31 2.52 -14.30
C GLY A 66 19.87 3.98 -14.41
N ASP A 67 18.66 4.28 -14.89
CA ASP A 67 18.25 5.68 -15.15
C ASP A 67 18.21 6.53 -13.87
N LEU A 68 19.20 7.42 -13.72
CA LEU A 68 19.34 8.27 -12.54
C LEU A 68 18.22 9.31 -12.41
N ARG A 69 17.54 9.68 -13.51
CA ARG A 69 16.39 10.60 -13.46
C ARG A 69 15.21 9.95 -12.75
N LYS A 70 14.97 8.66 -13.00
CA LYS A 70 13.94 7.89 -12.29
C LYS A 70 14.28 7.69 -10.83
N TRP A 71 15.54 7.46 -10.49
CA TRP A 71 15.99 7.44 -9.09
C TRP A 71 15.78 8.78 -8.39
N GLN A 72 16.04 9.90 -9.07
CA GLN A 72 15.78 11.23 -8.51
C GLN A 72 14.27 11.44 -8.23
N GLN A 73 13.40 11.00 -9.14
CA GLN A 73 11.95 10.99 -8.92
C GLN A 73 11.55 10.13 -7.71
N VAL A 74 12.15 8.95 -7.54
CA VAL A 74 11.91 8.07 -6.38
C VAL A 74 12.30 8.74 -5.07
N VAL A 75 13.46 9.38 -5.01
CA VAL A 75 13.93 10.09 -3.81
C VAL A 75 12.92 11.15 -3.36
N ASN A 76 12.44 11.97 -4.30
CA ASN A 76 11.48 13.03 -4.01
C ASN A 76 10.10 12.48 -3.68
N THR A 77 9.66 11.43 -4.38
CA THR A 77 8.39 10.75 -4.13
C THR A 77 8.38 10.07 -2.75
N LEU A 78 9.49 9.47 -2.33
CA LEU A 78 9.62 8.86 -1.01
C LEU A 78 9.55 9.94 0.07
N ARG A 79 10.19 11.10 -0.16
CA ARG A 79 10.10 12.23 0.76
C ARG A 79 8.66 12.69 0.95
N VAL A 80 7.88 12.80 -0.13
CA VAL A 80 6.44 13.10 -0.05
C VAL A 80 5.70 12.04 0.78
N ARG A 81 5.89 10.74 0.52
CA ARG A 81 5.27 9.66 1.33
C ARG A 81 5.59 9.82 2.83
N LEU A 82 6.85 10.07 3.17
CA LEU A 82 7.29 10.17 4.57
C LEU A 82 6.73 11.41 5.27
N LEU A 83 6.60 12.54 4.56
CA LEU A 83 5.92 13.74 5.08
C LEU A 83 4.46 13.44 5.42
N LEU A 84 3.75 12.71 4.55
CA LEU A 84 2.37 12.29 4.82
C LEU A 84 2.28 11.32 6.01
N ASN A 85 3.22 10.38 6.15
CA ASN A 85 3.29 9.50 7.31
C ASN A 85 3.47 10.27 8.64
N LEU A 86 4.01 11.48 8.59
CA LEU A 86 4.15 12.38 9.74
C LEU A 86 3.02 13.40 9.89
N SER A 87 1.89 13.29 9.16
CA SER A 87 0.88 14.36 9.12
C SER A 87 0.35 14.82 10.49
N LYS A 88 0.36 13.96 11.51
CA LYS A 88 -0.03 14.32 12.90
C LYS A 88 0.98 15.24 13.60
N LYS A 89 2.19 15.38 13.04
CA LYS A 89 3.29 16.23 13.51
C LYS A 89 3.45 17.50 12.70
N ASN A 90 2.42 17.93 11.98
CA ASN A 90 2.50 19.13 11.14
C ASN A 90 2.84 20.41 11.92
N GLY A 91 2.53 20.46 13.23
CA GLY A 91 2.90 21.58 14.10
C GLY A 91 4.35 21.56 14.62
N ASP A 92 5.14 20.53 14.32
CA ASP A 92 6.54 20.44 14.73
C ASP A 92 7.43 21.26 13.79
N ALA A 93 7.97 22.37 14.28
CA ALA A 93 8.78 23.32 13.51
C ALA A 93 10.05 22.68 12.93
N ASP A 94 10.67 21.72 13.63
CA ASP A 94 11.89 21.05 13.15
C ASP A 94 11.60 20.15 11.95
N LEU A 95 10.38 19.61 11.88
CA LEU A 95 9.93 18.77 10.78
C LEU A 95 9.39 19.59 9.60
N ASN A 96 8.86 20.80 9.84
CA ASN A 96 8.35 21.73 8.81
C ASN A 96 7.59 21.01 7.67
N ILE A 97 6.61 20.17 8.03
CA ILE A 97 6.05 19.18 7.10
C ILE A 97 5.36 19.84 5.90
N ALA A 98 4.45 20.79 6.17
CA ALA A 98 3.75 21.53 5.12
C ALA A 98 4.73 22.33 4.24
N GLY A 99 5.71 23.02 4.83
CA GLY A 99 6.69 23.81 4.07
C GLY A 99 7.58 22.95 3.17
N GLN A 100 8.05 21.81 3.66
CA GLN A 100 8.79 20.85 2.85
C GLN A 100 7.93 20.28 1.71
N PHE A 101 6.69 19.92 2.00
CA PHE A 101 5.74 19.43 0.99
C PHE A 101 5.50 20.47 -0.11
N ALA A 102 5.24 21.73 0.25
CA ALA A 102 5.04 22.83 -0.69
C ALA A 102 6.27 23.06 -1.58
N SER A 103 7.47 23.03 -1.00
CA SER A 103 8.72 23.18 -1.73
C SER A 103 8.91 22.09 -2.78
N ILE A 104 8.63 20.83 -2.42
CA ILE A 104 8.77 19.68 -3.32
C ILE A 104 7.75 19.74 -4.46
N VAL A 105 6.47 19.90 -4.14
CA VAL A 105 5.39 19.87 -5.14
C VAL A 105 5.41 21.13 -6.02
N GLY A 106 5.84 22.28 -5.49
CA GLY A 106 5.88 23.55 -6.19
C GLY A 106 7.15 23.80 -7.03
N ASN A 107 8.16 22.93 -6.95
CA ASN A 107 9.43 23.11 -7.68
C ASN A 107 9.86 21.83 -8.40
N PRO A 108 9.16 21.44 -9.49
CA PRO A 108 9.46 20.20 -10.22
C PRO A 108 10.83 20.22 -10.92
N THR A 109 11.44 21.39 -11.12
CA THR A 109 12.80 21.51 -11.67
C THR A 109 13.84 21.03 -10.66
N LYS A 110 13.73 21.43 -9.38
CA LYS A 110 14.62 20.96 -8.32
C LYS A 110 14.23 19.57 -7.81
N TYR A 111 12.93 19.30 -7.75
CA TYR A 111 12.36 18.09 -7.19
C TYR A 111 11.48 17.38 -8.22
N PRO A 112 12.06 16.78 -9.27
CA PRO A 112 11.27 16.01 -10.23
C PRO A 112 10.52 14.89 -9.51
N LEU A 113 9.28 14.67 -9.90
CA LEU A 113 8.35 13.68 -9.35
C LEU A 113 7.89 12.73 -10.47
N MET A 114 7.32 11.58 -10.08
CA MET A 114 6.74 10.62 -11.03
C MET A 114 5.57 11.28 -11.79
N THR A 115 5.44 10.96 -13.07
CA THR A 115 4.43 11.53 -13.98
C THR A 115 3.42 10.50 -14.50
N SER A 116 3.77 9.21 -14.41
CA SER A 116 2.90 8.12 -14.82
C SER A 116 3.30 6.80 -14.14
N ASN A 117 2.52 5.73 -14.37
CA ASN A 117 2.88 4.38 -13.92
C ASN A 117 4.23 3.88 -14.48
N ALA A 118 4.74 4.46 -15.58
CA ALA A 118 6.04 4.08 -16.14
C ALA A 118 7.23 4.51 -15.25
N ASP A 119 6.99 5.38 -14.26
CA ASP A 119 7.98 5.85 -13.30
C ASP A 119 7.92 5.09 -11.97
N ASN A 120 7.01 4.11 -11.82
CA ASN A 120 6.90 3.31 -10.61
C ASN A 120 8.21 2.60 -10.28
N MET A 121 8.69 2.75 -9.04
CA MET A 121 9.70 1.85 -8.50
C MET A 121 9.02 0.53 -8.16
N GLN A 122 9.14 -0.44 -9.06
CA GLN A 122 8.45 -1.71 -8.94
C GLN A 122 9.39 -2.88 -9.21
N TYR A 123 9.23 -3.93 -8.41
CA TYR A 123 9.91 -5.17 -8.66
C TYR A 123 9.12 -5.99 -9.68
N VAL A 124 9.77 -6.41 -10.76
CA VAL A 124 9.19 -7.30 -11.77
C VAL A 124 9.79 -8.68 -11.59
N SER A 125 8.95 -9.65 -11.24
CA SER A 125 9.35 -11.05 -11.13
C SER A 125 9.74 -11.62 -12.48
N VAL A 126 10.72 -12.53 -12.50
CA VAL A 126 11.34 -13.04 -13.73
C VAL A 126 11.22 -14.56 -13.79
N GLU A 127 10.66 -15.06 -14.89
CA GLU A 127 10.59 -16.50 -15.16
C GLU A 127 11.99 -17.11 -15.40
N GLY A 128 12.18 -18.38 -15.04
CA GLY A 128 13.49 -19.05 -15.16
C GLY A 128 14.50 -18.74 -14.04
N THR A 129 14.14 -17.88 -13.09
CA THR A 129 14.91 -17.61 -11.86
C THR A 129 14.15 -18.14 -10.63
N ASN A 130 14.66 -17.95 -9.40
CA ASN A 130 13.90 -18.20 -8.17
C ASN A 130 13.13 -16.96 -7.66
N ASN A 131 12.99 -15.93 -8.50
CA ASN A 131 12.39 -14.63 -8.15
C ASN A 131 10.93 -14.51 -8.60
N PHE A 132 10.09 -15.43 -8.11
CA PHE A 132 8.68 -15.48 -8.48
C PHE A 132 7.83 -14.45 -7.75
N TYR A 133 6.68 -14.13 -8.33
CA TYR A 133 5.67 -13.37 -7.61
C TYR A 133 5.19 -14.18 -6.40
N PRO A 134 5.00 -13.58 -5.21
CA PRO A 134 4.76 -14.35 -3.98
C PRO A 134 3.55 -15.26 -4.03
N ASN A 135 2.53 -14.94 -4.83
CA ASN A 135 1.45 -15.85 -5.18
C ASN A 135 1.63 -16.29 -6.62
N ASN A 136 1.60 -17.58 -6.90
CA ASN A 136 1.84 -18.08 -8.24
C ASN A 136 1.30 -19.50 -8.37
N ASN A 137 1.40 -20.08 -9.57
CA ASN A 137 0.86 -21.41 -9.84
C ASN A 137 1.49 -22.52 -8.95
N ARG A 138 2.69 -22.35 -8.39
CA ARG A 138 3.34 -23.35 -7.53
C ARG A 138 2.76 -23.41 -6.12
N ASN A 139 2.20 -22.31 -5.62
CA ASN A 139 1.59 -22.25 -4.28
C ASN A 139 0.07 -22.09 -4.30
N PHE A 140 -0.55 -22.25 -5.47
CA PHE A 140 -1.99 -22.17 -5.63
C PHE A 140 -2.79 -23.03 -4.63
N GLY A 141 -2.41 -24.30 -4.44
CA GLY A 141 -3.13 -25.22 -3.55
C GLY A 141 -3.06 -24.87 -2.06
N GLN A 142 -2.12 -24.00 -1.66
CA GLN A 142 -2.00 -23.53 -0.28
C GLN A 142 -2.70 -22.18 -0.08
N ASP A 143 -2.67 -21.33 -1.12
CA ASP A 143 -3.12 -19.95 -1.02
C ASP A 143 -4.39 -19.69 -1.84
N GLY A 144 -4.35 -19.88 -3.15
CA GLY A 144 -5.42 -19.51 -4.07
C GLY A 144 -6.71 -20.33 -3.91
N SER A 145 -6.64 -21.50 -3.28
CA SER A 145 -7.81 -22.31 -2.94
C SER A 145 -8.31 -22.14 -1.49
N ARG A 146 -7.62 -21.33 -0.67
CA ARG A 146 -7.89 -21.24 0.79
C ARG A 146 -8.04 -19.81 1.32
N LYS A 147 -7.40 -18.83 0.69
CA LYS A 147 -7.38 -17.43 1.15
C LYS A 147 -8.55 -16.64 0.53
N ASN A 148 -9.52 -16.28 1.36
CA ASN A 148 -10.63 -15.41 0.99
C ASN A 148 -10.23 -13.93 1.08
N MET A 149 -10.96 -13.09 0.37
CA MET A 149 -10.84 -11.64 0.42
C MET A 149 -11.40 -11.07 1.73
N ALA A 150 -10.85 -9.95 2.21
CA ALA A 150 -11.36 -9.26 3.39
C ALA A 150 -12.57 -8.37 3.06
N ALA A 151 -13.57 -8.34 3.95
CA ALA A 151 -14.81 -7.56 3.79
C ALA A 151 -14.54 -6.07 3.60
N THR A 152 -13.56 -5.49 4.28
CA THR A 152 -13.26 -4.05 4.13
C THR A 152 -12.86 -3.69 2.70
N TYR A 153 -12.05 -4.52 2.03
CA TYR A 153 -11.60 -4.24 0.67
C TYR A 153 -12.72 -4.49 -0.35
N VAL A 154 -13.34 -5.67 -0.30
CA VAL A 154 -14.42 -6.03 -1.24
C VAL A 154 -15.63 -5.12 -1.06
N GLY A 155 -16.03 -4.88 0.19
CA GLY A 155 -17.16 -4.01 0.53
C GLY A 155 -16.95 -2.57 0.07
N LEU A 156 -15.75 -2.03 0.20
CA LEU A 156 -15.45 -0.69 -0.32
C LEU A 156 -15.55 -0.64 -1.85
N LEU A 157 -15.03 -1.65 -2.55
CA LEU A 157 -15.17 -1.73 -4.01
C LEU A 157 -16.64 -1.84 -4.44
N THR A 158 -17.43 -2.71 -3.81
CA THR A 158 -18.84 -2.91 -4.20
C THR A 158 -19.71 -1.73 -3.84
N GLN A 159 -19.47 -1.05 -2.70
CA GLN A 159 -20.15 0.19 -2.32
C GLN A 159 -19.88 1.32 -3.32
N LEU A 160 -18.67 1.39 -3.86
CA LEU A 160 -18.27 2.38 -4.87
C LEU A 160 -18.58 1.94 -6.30
N GLN A 161 -19.21 0.77 -6.49
CA GLN A 161 -19.42 0.15 -7.81
C GLN A 161 -18.13 0.15 -8.65
N ASP A 162 -17.03 -0.24 -8.01
CA ASP A 162 -15.68 -0.08 -8.54
C ASP A 162 -15.27 -1.26 -9.42
N PRO A 163 -14.93 -1.03 -10.70
CA PRO A 163 -14.60 -2.11 -11.62
C PRO A 163 -13.31 -2.85 -11.26
N ARG A 164 -12.47 -2.35 -10.34
CA ARG A 164 -11.31 -3.09 -9.81
C ARG A 164 -11.71 -4.36 -9.08
N VAL A 165 -12.97 -4.50 -8.64
CA VAL A 165 -13.46 -5.77 -8.07
C VAL A 165 -13.31 -6.94 -9.04
N TYR A 166 -13.55 -6.72 -10.33
CA TYR A 166 -13.48 -7.77 -11.35
C TYR A 166 -12.04 -8.19 -11.67
N ALA A 167 -11.08 -7.29 -11.45
CA ALA A 167 -9.65 -7.55 -11.66
C ALA A 167 -8.97 -8.20 -10.45
N THR A 168 -9.50 -7.95 -9.24
CA THR A 168 -8.85 -8.33 -7.97
C THR A 168 -9.54 -9.47 -7.25
N CYS A 169 -10.82 -9.71 -7.53
CA CYS A 169 -11.66 -10.69 -6.84
C CYS A 169 -12.34 -11.65 -7.83
N GLU A 170 -12.87 -12.74 -7.29
CA GLU A 170 -13.88 -13.58 -7.93
C GLU A 170 -15.17 -13.53 -7.11
N PRO A 171 -16.35 -13.73 -7.71
CA PRO A 171 -17.60 -13.73 -6.97
C PRO A 171 -17.65 -14.89 -5.98
N ALA A 172 -18.34 -14.70 -4.86
CA ALA A 172 -18.62 -15.75 -3.89
C ALA A 172 -19.49 -16.84 -4.54
N ARG A 173 -18.99 -18.07 -4.61
CA ARG A 173 -19.64 -19.16 -5.33
C ARG A 173 -21.00 -19.53 -4.75
N TYR A 174 -21.19 -19.40 -3.45
CA TYR A 174 -22.50 -19.61 -2.83
C TYR A 174 -23.58 -18.69 -3.44
N LEU A 175 -23.24 -17.41 -3.66
CA LEU A 175 -24.20 -16.46 -4.22
C LEU A 175 -24.52 -16.77 -5.68
N VAL A 176 -23.51 -17.15 -6.46
CA VAL A 176 -23.69 -17.46 -7.88
C VAL A 176 -24.37 -18.81 -8.09
N ASP A 177 -23.82 -19.87 -7.52
CA ASP A 177 -24.22 -21.25 -7.82
C ASP A 177 -25.45 -21.70 -7.04
N THR A 178 -25.58 -21.23 -5.79
CA THR A 178 -26.69 -21.64 -4.91
C THR A 178 -27.83 -20.62 -4.90
N GLN A 179 -27.52 -19.33 -4.97
CA GLN A 179 -28.55 -18.27 -4.94
C GLN A 179 -28.88 -17.67 -6.31
N GLY A 180 -28.20 -18.09 -7.39
CA GLY A 180 -28.50 -17.63 -8.75
C GLY A 180 -28.15 -16.16 -9.01
N GLN A 181 -27.32 -15.54 -8.17
CA GLN A 181 -26.86 -14.16 -8.40
C GLN A 181 -25.99 -14.09 -9.66
N PRO A 182 -26.16 -13.09 -10.54
CA PRO A 182 -25.27 -12.91 -11.67
C PRO A 182 -23.82 -12.77 -11.21
N ALA A 183 -22.91 -13.53 -11.82
CA ALA A 183 -21.49 -13.56 -11.44
C ALA A 183 -20.76 -12.20 -11.55
N THR A 184 -21.32 -11.29 -12.34
CA THR A 184 -20.82 -9.92 -12.54
C THR A 184 -21.56 -8.87 -11.73
N SER A 185 -22.59 -9.24 -10.95
CA SER A 185 -23.24 -8.31 -10.03
C SER A 185 -22.27 -7.94 -8.91
N PHE A 186 -22.18 -6.66 -8.55
CA PHE A 186 -21.42 -6.24 -7.37
C PHE A 186 -21.88 -6.96 -6.09
N ALA A 187 -23.17 -7.33 -6.00
CA ALA A 187 -23.71 -8.08 -4.87
C ALA A 187 -23.17 -9.52 -4.77
N ALA A 188 -22.59 -10.08 -5.85
CA ALA A 188 -21.98 -11.40 -5.84
C ALA A 188 -20.58 -11.40 -5.22
N PHE A 189 -20.00 -10.23 -4.90
CA PHE A 189 -18.67 -10.12 -4.29
C PHE A 189 -18.78 -9.79 -2.80
N VAL A 190 -18.30 -10.70 -1.95
CA VAL A 190 -18.40 -10.57 -0.49
C VAL A 190 -17.08 -10.99 0.14
N GLY A 191 -16.47 -10.12 0.93
CA GLY A 191 -15.28 -10.49 1.71
C GLY A 191 -15.64 -11.03 3.09
N ALA A 192 -14.69 -11.73 3.70
CA ALA A 192 -14.77 -12.19 5.09
C ALA A 192 -14.56 -11.04 6.06
N ASP A 193 -15.48 -10.87 7.00
CA ASP A 193 -15.37 -9.86 8.06
C ASP A 193 -14.38 -10.33 9.15
N ALA A 194 -13.30 -9.57 9.32
CA ALA A 194 -12.24 -9.85 10.29
C ALA A 194 -12.69 -9.72 11.76
N GLY A 195 -13.85 -9.12 12.01
CA GLY A 195 -14.47 -9.06 13.33
C GLY A 195 -15.23 -10.32 13.71
N LEU A 196 -15.62 -11.17 12.76
CA LEU A 196 -16.39 -12.38 13.04
C LEU A 196 -15.61 -13.40 13.86
N ASP A 197 -16.33 -14.19 14.67
CA ASP A 197 -15.77 -15.37 15.30
C ASP A 197 -15.09 -16.30 14.26
N LEU A 198 -13.93 -16.85 14.62
CA LEU A 198 -13.12 -17.64 13.70
C LEU A 198 -13.83 -18.91 13.23
N GLY A 199 -14.62 -19.56 14.09
CA GLY A 199 -15.41 -20.74 13.74
C GLY A 199 -16.54 -20.41 12.76
N VAL A 200 -17.24 -19.30 12.99
CA VAL A 200 -18.27 -18.79 12.05
C VAL A 200 -17.64 -18.43 10.70
N MET A 201 -16.51 -17.73 10.70
CA MET A 201 -15.77 -17.38 9.49
C MET A 201 -15.32 -18.63 8.74
N TYR A 202 -14.79 -19.64 9.43
CA TYR A 202 -14.39 -20.91 8.85
C TYR A 202 -15.57 -21.64 8.17
N ASN A 203 -16.72 -21.72 8.85
CA ASN A 203 -17.91 -22.35 8.29
C ASN A 203 -18.41 -21.63 7.03
N ASN A 204 -18.48 -20.29 7.05
CA ASN A 204 -18.87 -19.51 5.88
C ASN A 204 -17.89 -19.69 4.71
N ALA A 205 -16.58 -19.76 4.99
CA ALA A 205 -15.56 -20.03 3.97
C ALA A 205 -15.76 -21.42 3.34
N GLY A 206 -15.99 -22.46 4.15
CA GLY A 206 -16.26 -23.82 3.67
C GLY A 206 -17.52 -23.93 2.82
N GLN A 207 -18.50 -23.05 3.04
CA GLN A 207 -19.72 -22.94 2.23
C GLN A 207 -19.54 -22.09 0.96
N GLY A 208 -18.35 -21.54 0.69
CA GLY A 208 -18.10 -20.70 -0.48
C GLY A 208 -18.77 -19.33 -0.43
N ARG A 209 -19.05 -18.80 0.77
CA ARG A 209 -19.75 -17.51 0.97
C ARG A 209 -18.86 -16.29 0.79
N TYR A 210 -17.57 -16.48 0.62
CA TYR A 210 -16.62 -15.39 0.42
C TYR A 210 -15.99 -15.46 -0.96
N SER A 211 -15.71 -14.27 -1.48
CA SER A 211 -14.89 -14.03 -2.66
C SER A 211 -13.47 -14.48 -2.43
N PHE A 212 -12.89 -15.12 -3.44
CA PHE A 212 -11.45 -15.37 -3.51
C PHE A 212 -10.74 -14.21 -4.21
N LEU A 213 -9.42 -14.16 -4.04
CA LEU A 213 -8.54 -13.41 -4.94
C LEU A 213 -8.77 -13.84 -6.38
N ASN A 214 -8.65 -12.93 -7.35
CA ASN A 214 -8.71 -13.27 -8.76
C ASN A 214 -7.58 -14.26 -9.14
N ARG A 215 -7.93 -15.53 -9.38
CA ARG A 215 -6.93 -16.60 -9.57
C ARG A 215 -6.23 -16.49 -10.91
N TYR A 216 -6.93 -15.96 -11.91
CA TYR A 216 -6.35 -15.67 -13.22
C TYR A 216 -5.22 -14.65 -13.11
N ARG A 217 -5.43 -13.56 -12.35
CA ARG A 217 -4.43 -12.52 -12.16
C ARG A 217 -3.26 -12.97 -11.29
N TYR A 218 -3.55 -13.59 -10.15
CA TYR A 218 -2.56 -13.77 -9.08
C TYR A 218 -1.90 -15.15 -9.02
N PHE A 219 -2.47 -16.16 -9.68
CA PHE A 219 -1.98 -17.54 -9.55
C PHE A 219 -1.70 -18.21 -10.88
N ARG A 220 -2.10 -17.63 -12.02
CA ARG A 220 -1.91 -18.26 -13.33
C ARG A 220 -0.43 -18.39 -13.73
N THR A 221 0.39 -17.39 -13.44
CA THR A 221 1.79 -17.32 -13.90
C THR A 221 2.78 -17.30 -12.73
N LEU A 222 4.07 -17.47 -13.04
CA LEU A 222 5.16 -17.34 -12.07
C LEU A 222 5.56 -15.88 -11.82
N VAL A 223 5.25 -14.99 -12.76
CA VAL A 223 5.65 -13.58 -12.74
C VAL A 223 4.58 -12.66 -12.17
N GLY A 224 3.31 -13.09 -12.16
CA GLY A 224 2.18 -12.34 -11.61
C GLY A 224 2.10 -10.90 -12.12
N GLU A 225 2.01 -9.96 -11.19
CA GLU A 225 2.02 -8.52 -11.43
C GLU A 225 3.27 -7.87 -10.80
N PRO A 226 3.71 -6.70 -11.29
CA PRO A 226 4.77 -5.94 -10.63
C PRO A 226 4.42 -5.57 -9.18
N THR A 227 5.39 -5.70 -8.28
CA THR A 227 5.25 -5.30 -6.87
C THR A 227 5.79 -3.87 -6.68
N ILE A 228 4.88 -2.91 -6.57
CA ILE A 228 5.17 -1.47 -6.50
C ILE A 228 5.66 -1.07 -5.09
N GLN A 229 6.96 -0.85 -4.97
CA GLN A 229 7.58 -0.34 -3.73
C GLN A 229 7.22 1.12 -3.47
N LEU A 230 7.17 1.92 -4.54
CA LEU A 230 6.79 3.34 -4.54
C LEU A 230 6.25 3.68 -5.94
N GLY A 231 5.03 4.21 -6.02
CA GLY A 231 4.37 4.37 -7.31
C GLY A 231 3.57 5.66 -7.47
N TYR A 232 3.31 5.98 -8.73
CA TYR A 232 2.58 7.15 -9.18
C TYR A 232 1.15 7.24 -8.62
N PRO A 233 0.33 6.16 -8.56
CA PRO A 233 -1.01 6.27 -7.99
C PRO A 233 -0.96 6.75 -6.53
N GLU A 234 -0.02 6.23 -5.75
CA GLU A 234 0.15 6.65 -4.36
C GLU A 234 0.66 8.09 -4.26
N LEU A 235 1.62 8.48 -5.10
CA LEU A 235 2.09 9.87 -5.15
C LEU A 235 0.94 10.84 -5.43
N CYS A 236 0.09 10.53 -6.41
CA CYS A 236 -1.09 11.33 -6.71
C CYS A 236 -1.99 11.50 -5.47
N PHE A 237 -2.28 10.41 -4.75
CA PHE A 237 -3.08 10.51 -3.53
C PHE A 237 -2.37 11.24 -2.39
N ASN A 238 -1.04 11.11 -2.27
CA ASN A 238 -0.25 11.87 -1.30
C ASN A 238 -0.31 13.38 -1.60
N ILE A 239 -0.21 13.76 -2.87
CA ILE A 239 -0.31 15.16 -3.28
C ILE A 239 -1.74 15.69 -3.04
N ALA A 240 -2.76 14.93 -3.46
CA ALA A 240 -4.15 15.29 -3.22
C ALA A 240 -4.45 15.46 -1.72
N GLU A 241 -3.91 14.59 -0.87
CA GLU A 241 -4.04 14.69 0.59
C GLU A 241 -3.37 15.97 1.12
N GLY A 242 -2.12 16.26 0.74
CA GLY A 242 -1.42 17.47 1.18
C GLY A 242 -2.12 18.75 0.73
N LEU A 243 -2.63 18.80 -0.50
CA LEU A 243 -3.42 19.92 -1.02
C LEU A 243 -4.75 20.08 -0.27
N ASN A 244 -5.48 18.98 -0.01
CA ASN A 244 -6.72 19.03 0.77
C ASN A 244 -6.49 19.47 2.22
N ARG A 245 -5.30 19.22 2.77
CA ARG A 245 -4.87 19.72 4.09
C ARG A 245 -4.37 21.17 4.08
N GLY A 246 -4.30 21.81 2.91
CA GLY A 246 -3.79 23.18 2.76
C GLY A 246 -2.28 23.29 2.91
N TRP A 247 -1.51 22.22 2.69
CA TRP A 247 -0.05 22.25 2.81
C TRP A 247 0.63 22.97 1.65
N ALA A 248 -0.02 23.06 0.50
CA ALA A 248 0.44 23.80 -0.67
C ALA A 248 -0.76 24.33 -1.47
N THR A 249 -0.51 25.27 -2.37
CA THR A 249 -1.52 25.73 -3.35
C THR A 249 -1.67 24.71 -4.48
N GLY A 250 -2.90 24.52 -4.97
CA GLY A 250 -3.17 23.60 -6.08
C GLY A 250 -4.56 22.98 -6.03
N ASN A 251 -4.90 22.21 -7.05
CA ASN A 251 -6.19 21.53 -7.14
C ASN A 251 -6.06 20.05 -6.75
N ALA A 252 -6.52 19.69 -5.55
CA ALA A 252 -6.51 18.31 -5.06
C ALA A 252 -7.32 17.36 -5.95
N ALA A 253 -8.39 17.84 -6.61
CA ALA A 253 -9.23 17.03 -7.49
C ALA A 253 -8.43 16.46 -8.67
N THR A 254 -7.51 17.24 -9.24
CA THR A 254 -6.65 16.83 -10.36
C THR A 254 -5.81 15.61 -10.01
N TYR A 255 -5.14 15.65 -8.85
CA TYR A 255 -4.32 14.53 -8.40
C TYR A 255 -5.17 13.35 -7.91
N TYR A 256 -6.32 13.61 -7.29
CA TYR A 256 -7.27 12.57 -6.91
C TYR A 256 -7.74 11.75 -8.12
N THR A 257 -8.18 12.40 -9.20
CA THR A 257 -8.61 11.70 -10.43
C THR A 257 -7.44 10.97 -11.11
N ALA A 258 -6.27 11.60 -11.17
CA ALA A 258 -5.08 10.99 -11.76
C ALA A 258 -4.67 9.71 -11.01
N GLY A 259 -4.74 9.70 -9.67
CA GLY A 259 -4.46 8.53 -8.85
C GLY A 259 -5.42 7.38 -9.10
N ILE A 260 -6.73 7.65 -9.24
CA ILE A 260 -7.72 6.61 -9.55
C ILE A 260 -7.48 6.04 -10.94
N GLN A 261 -7.30 6.88 -11.96
CA GLN A 261 -7.07 6.44 -13.33
C GLN A 261 -5.77 5.64 -13.46
N ALA A 262 -4.71 6.06 -12.78
CA ALA A 262 -3.44 5.33 -12.75
C ALA A 262 -3.60 3.95 -12.06
N SER A 263 -4.35 3.88 -10.96
CA SER A 263 -4.67 2.61 -10.30
C SER A 263 -5.50 1.69 -11.18
N MET A 264 -6.55 2.19 -11.85
CA MET A 264 -7.37 1.40 -12.77
C MET A 264 -6.54 0.89 -13.95
N THR A 265 -5.69 1.74 -14.53
CA THR A 265 -4.76 1.35 -15.60
C THR A 265 -3.82 0.23 -15.17
N PHE A 266 -3.29 0.25 -13.93
CA PHE A 266 -2.44 -0.85 -13.42
C PHE A 266 -3.18 -2.20 -13.39
N TYR A 267 -4.48 -2.20 -13.12
CA TYR A 267 -5.32 -3.40 -13.17
C TYR A 267 -5.79 -3.78 -14.58
N GLY A 268 -5.39 -3.03 -15.61
CA GLY A 268 -5.77 -3.25 -17.00
C GLY A 268 -7.18 -2.76 -17.35
N LEU A 269 -7.78 -1.94 -16.50
CA LEU A 269 -9.10 -1.35 -16.75
C LEU A 269 -8.95 -0.13 -17.67
N PRO A 270 -9.65 -0.08 -18.81
CA PRO A 270 -9.60 1.06 -19.70
C PRO A 270 -10.36 2.25 -19.11
N ALA A 271 -10.04 3.47 -19.56
CA ALA A 271 -10.80 4.67 -19.19
C ALA A 271 -12.25 4.63 -19.72
N SER A 272 -12.46 3.99 -20.87
CA SER A 272 -13.77 3.71 -21.47
C SER A 272 -13.66 2.45 -22.33
N GLY A 273 -14.69 1.61 -22.36
CA GLY A 273 -14.75 0.41 -23.19
C GLY A 273 -15.12 -0.83 -22.39
N THR A 274 -14.45 -1.95 -22.68
CA THR A 274 -14.75 -3.26 -22.08
C THR A 274 -13.51 -3.83 -21.41
N TYR A 275 -13.69 -4.38 -20.21
CA TYR A 275 -12.72 -5.22 -19.52
C TYR A 275 -13.19 -6.67 -19.53
N THR A 276 -12.29 -7.61 -19.84
CA THR A 276 -12.60 -9.05 -19.78
C THR A 276 -12.24 -9.59 -18.40
N ALA A 277 -13.24 -9.92 -17.60
CA ALA A 277 -13.07 -10.57 -16.31
C ALA A 277 -12.94 -12.09 -16.49
N TYR A 278 -12.08 -12.71 -15.68
CA TYR A 278 -11.85 -14.16 -15.66
C TYR A 278 -12.10 -14.69 -14.25
N PHE A 279 -13.03 -15.63 -14.09
CA PHE A 279 -13.34 -16.27 -12.81
C PHE A 279 -13.10 -17.78 -12.91
N TYR A 280 -12.32 -18.34 -11.99
CA TYR A 280 -11.92 -19.75 -12.07
C TYR A 280 -13.11 -20.67 -11.78
N ARG A 281 -13.33 -21.66 -12.66
CA ARG A 281 -14.46 -22.57 -12.57
C ARG A 281 -14.30 -23.55 -11.40
N PRO A 282 -15.36 -23.80 -10.62
CA PRO A 282 -15.36 -24.89 -9.64
C PRO A 282 -15.03 -26.23 -10.31
N GLY A 283 -14.21 -27.06 -9.64
CA GLY A 283 -13.78 -28.37 -10.15
C GLY A 283 -12.61 -28.35 -11.14
N SER A 284 -12.14 -27.18 -11.59
CA SER A 284 -10.95 -27.09 -12.44
C SER A 284 -9.66 -27.47 -11.69
N THR A 285 -8.71 -28.06 -12.43
CA THR A 285 -7.49 -28.68 -11.87
C THR A 285 -6.20 -27.89 -12.07
N ASP A 286 -6.17 -26.90 -12.98
CA ASP A 286 -4.97 -26.15 -13.31
C ASP A 286 -5.28 -24.67 -13.61
N VAL A 287 -4.70 -23.78 -12.81
CA VAL A 287 -4.83 -22.31 -12.96
C VAL A 287 -4.12 -21.75 -14.19
N LYS A 288 -3.20 -22.50 -14.82
CA LYS A 288 -2.50 -22.04 -16.04
C LYS A 288 -3.40 -22.07 -17.28
N VAL A 289 -4.39 -22.97 -17.30
CA VAL A 289 -5.23 -23.26 -18.46
C VAL A 289 -6.38 -22.26 -18.57
N VAL A 290 -6.40 -21.44 -19.63
CA VAL A 290 -7.40 -20.36 -19.80
C VAL A 290 -8.82 -20.88 -19.93
N SER A 291 -9.02 -22.05 -20.55
CA SER A 291 -10.35 -22.66 -20.68
C SER A 291 -10.95 -23.11 -19.34
N ASN A 292 -10.20 -23.06 -18.22
CA ASN A 292 -10.72 -23.30 -16.88
C ASN A 292 -11.37 -22.07 -16.22
N TYR A 293 -11.51 -20.97 -16.97
CA TYR A 293 -12.10 -19.73 -16.46
C TYR A 293 -13.38 -19.38 -17.22
N ASP A 294 -14.40 -18.93 -16.50
CA ASP A 294 -15.53 -18.21 -17.07
C ASP A 294 -15.08 -16.81 -17.45
N THR A 295 -15.53 -16.34 -18.62
CA THR A 295 -15.17 -15.02 -19.15
C THR A 295 -16.39 -14.11 -19.20
N TYR A 296 -16.21 -12.87 -18.79
CA TYR A 296 -17.28 -11.88 -18.78
C TYR A 296 -16.80 -10.56 -19.37
N SER A 297 -17.59 -9.99 -20.27
CA SER A 297 -17.38 -8.65 -20.82
C SER A 297 -18.00 -7.61 -19.88
N ILE A 298 -17.15 -6.84 -19.20
CA ILE A 298 -17.56 -5.81 -18.25
C ILE A 298 -17.45 -4.43 -18.91
N PRO A 299 -18.54 -3.66 -19.05
CA PRO A 299 -18.44 -2.28 -19.50
C PRO A 299 -17.76 -1.43 -18.41
N VAL A 300 -16.77 -0.64 -18.83
CA VAL A 300 -16.02 0.26 -17.95
C VAL A 300 -16.11 1.67 -18.51
N SER A 301 -16.42 2.63 -17.64
CA SER A 301 -16.40 4.06 -17.95
C SER A 301 -15.92 4.81 -16.72
N PHE A 302 -14.70 5.35 -16.77
CA PHE A 302 -14.17 6.17 -15.69
C PHE A 302 -15.06 7.40 -15.44
N ALA A 303 -15.59 8.00 -16.50
CA ALA A 303 -16.51 9.13 -16.39
C ALA A 303 -17.76 8.76 -15.57
N THR A 304 -18.38 7.61 -15.85
CA THR A 304 -19.54 7.11 -15.10
C THR A 304 -19.16 6.80 -13.65
N TYR A 305 -18.04 6.10 -13.45
CA TYR A 305 -17.54 5.76 -12.12
C TYR A 305 -17.27 7.01 -11.27
N TYR A 306 -16.61 8.02 -11.85
CA TYR A 306 -16.25 9.26 -11.15
C TYR A 306 -17.46 10.17 -10.89
N ALA A 307 -18.47 10.14 -11.75
CA ALA A 307 -19.70 10.93 -11.59
C ALA A 307 -20.56 10.47 -10.39
N GLN A 308 -20.29 9.29 -9.82
CA GLN A 308 -20.96 8.85 -8.61
C GLN A 308 -20.71 9.83 -7.45
N PRO A 309 -21.73 10.31 -6.74
CA PRO A 309 -21.55 11.22 -5.60
C PRO A 309 -20.65 10.65 -4.49
N SER A 310 -20.59 9.32 -4.35
CA SER A 310 -19.69 8.62 -3.41
C SER A 310 -18.22 8.67 -3.84
N VAL A 311 -17.94 8.76 -5.15
CA VAL A 311 -16.59 8.75 -5.73
C VAL A 311 -16.07 10.16 -6.01
N GLN A 312 -16.90 11.06 -6.53
CA GLN A 312 -16.49 12.40 -6.96
C GLN A 312 -15.79 13.17 -5.84
N TYR A 313 -14.69 13.86 -6.14
CA TYR A 313 -13.97 14.64 -5.14
C TYR A 313 -14.86 15.72 -4.49
N ALA A 314 -14.70 15.93 -3.20
CA ALA A 314 -15.27 17.03 -2.43
C ALA A 314 -14.15 17.65 -1.58
N PRO A 315 -14.16 18.95 -1.23
CA PRO A 315 -13.15 19.52 -0.35
C PRO A 315 -13.33 19.11 1.12
N GLY A 316 -12.30 19.31 1.94
CA GLY A 316 -12.36 19.18 3.40
C GLY A 316 -12.32 17.73 3.88
N ALA A 317 -13.07 17.42 4.95
CA ALA A 317 -13.04 16.10 5.58
C ALA A 317 -13.61 14.98 4.68
N ALA A 318 -14.65 15.30 3.88
CA ALA A 318 -15.23 14.38 2.92
C ALA A 318 -14.21 14.01 1.82
N GLY A 319 -13.50 15.01 1.29
CA GLY A 319 -12.39 14.82 0.34
C GLY A 319 -11.27 13.96 0.86
N LEU A 320 -10.84 14.26 2.09
CA LEU A 320 -9.78 13.50 2.73
C LEU A 320 -10.15 12.01 2.85
N THR A 321 -11.38 11.72 3.27
CA THR A 321 -11.87 10.33 3.38
C THR A 321 -11.86 9.62 2.03
N LYS A 322 -12.35 10.28 0.98
CA LYS A 322 -12.36 9.72 -0.38
C LYS A 322 -10.94 9.48 -0.93
N ILE A 323 -10.02 10.43 -0.74
CA ILE A 323 -8.61 10.28 -1.11
C ILE A 323 -8.01 9.04 -0.42
N LEU A 324 -8.21 8.90 0.89
CA LEU A 324 -7.65 7.80 1.67
C LEU A 324 -8.27 6.44 1.32
N GLN A 325 -9.57 6.39 1.05
CA GLN A 325 -10.24 5.17 0.57
C GLN A 325 -9.71 4.74 -0.80
N GLN A 326 -9.59 5.67 -1.75
CA GLN A 326 -9.04 5.38 -3.08
C GLN A 326 -7.58 4.96 -3.02
N LYS A 327 -6.79 5.60 -2.13
CA LYS A 327 -5.42 5.20 -1.85
C LYS A 327 -5.34 3.79 -1.30
N TYR A 328 -6.21 3.44 -0.35
CA TYR A 328 -6.27 2.07 0.19
C TYR A 328 -6.55 1.04 -0.91
N LEU A 329 -7.52 1.32 -1.79
CA LEU A 329 -7.83 0.45 -2.93
C LEU A 329 -6.64 0.32 -3.90
N ALA A 330 -5.92 1.42 -4.12
CA ALA A 330 -4.76 1.46 -5.02
C ALA A 330 -3.49 0.81 -4.47
N LEU A 331 -3.45 0.40 -3.19
CA LEU A 331 -2.28 -0.24 -2.57
C LEU A 331 -2.41 -1.77 -2.47
N PHE A 332 -3.47 -2.34 -3.05
CA PHE A 332 -3.85 -3.73 -2.84
C PHE A 332 -2.80 -4.71 -3.41
N ARG A 333 -2.21 -5.49 -2.50
CA ARG A 333 -1.25 -6.59 -2.73
C ARG A 333 0.11 -6.26 -3.36
N HIS A 334 0.38 -5.00 -3.72
CA HIS A 334 1.66 -4.64 -4.31
C HIS A 334 2.47 -3.60 -3.52
N SER A 335 1.97 -3.07 -2.39
CA SER A 335 2.62 -1.97 -1.65
C SER A 335 2.94 -2.27 -0.18
N GLY A 336 3.17 -3.54 0.15
CA GLY A 336 3.62 -3.96 1.48
C GLY A 336 2.71 -3.48 2.62
N LEU A 337 3.27 -2.82 3.63
CA LEU A 337 2.56 -2.36 4.83
C LEU A 337 2.02 -0.91 4.70
N GLU A 338 2.13 -0.27 3.54
CA GLU A 338 1.76 1.14 3.40
C GLU A 338 0.27 1.38 3.69
N ALA A 339 -0.62 0.47 3.29
CA ALA A 339 -2.04 0.57 3.61
C ALA A 339 -2.29 0.56 5.14
N TYR A 340 -1.57 -0.30 5.87
CA TYR A 340 -1.63 -0.36 7.33
C TYR A 340 -1.07 0.91 7.99
N TYR A 341 0.00 1.49 7.44
CA TYR A 341 0.58 2.74 7.95
C TYR A 341 -0.38 3.91 7.78
N ASN A 342 -1.05 4.00 6.62
CA ASN A 342 -2.07 5.01 6.36
C ASN A 342 -3.30 4.82 7.25
N TYR A 343 -3.75 3.59 7.46
CA TYR A 343 -4.83 3.29 8.40
C TYR A 343 -4.50 3.76 9.81
N ARG A 344 -3.35 3.38 10.40
CA ARG A 344 -3.00 3.76 11.77
C ARG A 344 -2.95 5.28 11.98
N ARG A 345 -2.54 6.02 10.94
CA ARG A 345 -2.48 7.49 10.97
C ARG A 345 -3.86 8.14 10.85
N THR A 346 -4.80 7.53 10.11
CA THR A 346 -6.02 8.22 9.66
C THR A 346 -7.34 7.57 10.07
N GLY A 347 -7.34 6.29 10.43
CA GLY A 347 -8.53 5.49 10.67
C GLY A 347 -9.29 5.08 9.39
N VAL A 348 -8.76 5.36 8.21
CA VAL A 348 -9.43 5.14 6.91
C VAL A 348 -8.73 4.05 6.08
N PRO A 349 -9.46 3.08 5.51
CA PRO A 349 -10.87 2.80 5.79
C PRO A 349 -11.06 2.26 7.21
N THR A 350 -12.29 2.31 7.72
CA THR A 350 -12.60 1.70 9.00
C THR A 350 -12.54 0.18 8.86
N PHE A 351 -11.59 -0.43 9.57
CA PHE A 351 -11.53 -1.89 9.70
C PHE A 351 -12.52 -2.38 10.74
N THR A 352 -13.20 -3.48 10.43
CA THR A 352 -14.04 -4.18 11.38
C THR A 352 -13.17 -4.93 12.39
N THR A 353 -13.62 -4.95 13.64
CA THR A 353 -12.97 -5.67 14.73
C THR A 353 -14.03 -6.37 15.58
N GLY A 354 -13.63 -7.42 16.30
CA GLY A 354 -14.55 -8.23 17.09
C GLY A 354 -13.87 -9.48 17.65
N PRO A 355 -14.63 -10.53 17.99
CA PRO A 355 -14.06 -11.79 18.50
C PRO A 355 -12.96 -12.41 17.63
N GLY A 356 -13.02 -12.24 16.30
CA GLY A 356 -11.95 -12.69 15.37
C GLY A 356 -10.65 -11.90 15.49
N THR A 357 -10.68 -10.72 16.09
CA THR A 357 -9.51 -9.87 16.31
C THR A 357 -8.86 -10.22 17.65
N GLY A 358 -7.95 -11.19 17.65
CA GLY A 358 -7.28 -11.79 18.82
C GLY A 358 -6.39 -10.87 19.68
N ASN A 359 -6.53 -9.54 19.56
CA ASN A 359 -5.87 -8.52 20.37
C ASN A 359 -6.92 -7.70 21.16
N GLY A 360 -7.91 -8.39 21.72
CA GLY A 360 -9.02 -7.78 22.46
C GLY A 360 -9.86 -6.84 21.61
N GLY A 361 -10.12 -7.18 20.34
CA GLY A 361 -10.86 -6.31 19.42
C GLY A 361 -10.07 -5.12 18.91
N ARG A 362 -8.75 -5.04 19.14
CA ARG A 362 -7.93 -3.90 18.72
C ARG A 362 -7.00 -4.27 17.57
N ILE A 363 -6.81 -3.33 16.66
CA ILE A 363 -5.76 -3.42 15.64
C ILE A 363 -4.47 -2.89 16.25
N ALA A 364 -3.41 -3.69 16.15
CA ALA A 364 -2.09 -3.33 16.62
C ALA A 364 -1.65 -1.96 16.06
N GLN A 365 -0.85 -1.24 16.83
CA GLN A 365 -0.35 0.08 16.45
C GLN A 365 1.15 0.05 16.12
N ARG A 366 1.85 -1.01 16.51
CA ARG A 366 3.28 -1.24 16.23
C ARG A 366 3.61 -2.72 16.29
N PHE A 367 4.81 -3.05 15.83
CA PHE A 367 5.46 -4.32 16.07
C PHE A 367 6.33 -4.21 17.32
N GLN A 368 6.38 -5.29 18.11
CA GLN A 368 7.37 -5.42 19.17
C GLN A 368 8.78 -5.42 18.59
N TYR A 369 9.76 -5.01 19.39
CA TYR A 369 11.14 -5.18 18.99
C TYR A 369 11.49 -6.68 18.93
N PRO A 370 12.44 -7.07 18.06
CA PRO A 370 12.90 -8.45 18.00
C PRO A 370 13.33 -8.97 19.37
N THR A 371 13.02 -10.23 19.68
CA THR A 371 13.36 -10.84 20.98
C THR A 371 14.86 -10.87 21.24
N SER A 372 15.69 -10.88 20.19
CA SER A 372 17.15 -10.79 20.30
C SER A 372 17.64 -9.49 20.93
N GLU A 373 16.93 -8.37 20.76
CA GLU A 373 17.33 -7.09 21.36
C GLU A 373 17.26 -7.13 22.89
N ARG A 374 16.37 -7.98 23.44
CA ARG A 374 16.20 -8.15 24.89
C ARG A 374 17.42 -8.76 25.57
N THR A 375 18.22 -9.54 24.83
CA THR A 375 19.39 -10.24 25.35
C THR A 375 20.70 -9.65 24.84
N ALA A 376 20.77 -9.24 23.57
CA ALA A 376 21.99 -8.74 22.96
C ALA A 376 22.23 -7.25 23.21
N ASN A 377 21.17 -6.45 23.44
CA ASN A 377 21.24 -5.00 23.59
C ASN A 377 20.35 -4.49 24.73
N THR A 378 20.27 -5.27 25.83
CA THR A 378 19.29 -5.10 26.91
C THR A 378 19.19 -3.66 27.44
N THR A 379 20.31 -3.01 27.74
CA THR A 379 20.30 -1.65 28.33
C THR A 379 19.65 -0.63 27.40
N ASN A 380 20.03 -0.61 26.12
CA ASN A 380 19.49 0.36 25.15
C ASN A 380 18.06 0.02 24.75
N TYR A 381 17.73 -1.28 24.65
CA TYR A 381 16.37 -1.75 24.46
C TYR A 381 15.44 -1.25 25.58
N GLN A 382 15.82 -1.42 26.85
CA GLN A 382 15.02 -0.96 27.98
C GLN A 382 14.90 0.57 28.02
N ALA A 383 15.98 1.30 27.71
CA ALA A 383 15.93 2.76 27.60
C ALA A 383 14.93 3.23 26.52
N ALA A 384 14.90 2.58 25.36
CA ALA A 384 13.97 2.88 24.28
C ALA A 384 12.51 2.55 24.63
N LEU A 385 12.26 1.49 25.39
CA LEU A 385 10.92 1.20 25.90
C LEU A 385 10.46 2.22 26.93
N GLN A 386 11.37 2.62 27.84
CA GLN A 386 11.05 3.60 28.87
C GLN A 386 10.68 4.94 28.26
N SER A 387 11.43 5.41 27.26
CA SER A 387 11.18 6.71 26.60
C SER A 387 9.86 6.75 25.83
N GLN A 388 9.46 5.65 25.20
CA GLN A 388 8.31 5.64 24.29
C GLN A 388 7.02 5.14 24.93
N TYR A 389 7.13 4.12 25.78
CA TYR A 389 6.03 3.24 26.21
C TYR A 389 6.01 2.98 27.72
N GLY A 390 6.77 3.74 28.52
CA GLY A 390 6.81 3.57 29.98
C GLY A 390 7.36 2.21 30.41
N GLY A 391 8.26 1.62 29.62
CA GLY A 391 8.91 0.34 29.91
C GLY A 391 8.16 -0.90 29.39
N ASN A 392 7.00 -0.73 28.76
CA ASN A 392 6.19 -1.84 28.26
C ASN A 392 6.29 -2.01 26.73
N ASP A 393 6.75 -3.17 26.27
CA ASP A 393 6.81 -3.52 24.85
C ASP A 393 5.48 -4.14 24.37
N ASP A 394 4.43 -3.33 24.29
CA ASP A 394 3.09 -3.72 23.80
C ASP A 394 2.92 -3.38 22.31
N ILE A 395 2.29 -4.26 21.54
CA ILE A 395 1.87 -4.02 20.14
C ILE A 395 0.86 -2.87 20.01
N ASN A 396 0.21 -2.47 21.11
CA ASN A 396 -0.73 -1.35 21.16
C ASN A 396 -0.09 -0.01 21.58
N GLY A 397 1.21 0.00 21.89
CA GLY A 397 1.93 1.23 22.22
C GLY A 397 1.88 2.25 21.07
N LEU A 398 1.49 3.49 21.38
CA LEU A 398 1.45 4.56 20.37
C LEU A 398 2.85 5.10 20.13
N MET A 399 3.38 4.89 18.93
CA MET A 399 4.65 5.48 18.48
C MET A 399 4.51 7.00 18.33
N TYR A 400 5.65 7.71 18.35
CA TYR A 400 5.70 9.16 18.16
C TYR A 400 4.85 9.63 16.96
N VAL A 401 4.99 9.04 15.77
CA VAL A 401 4.25 9.42 14.55
C VAL A 401 2.72 9.27 14.65
N LEU A 402 2.22 8.48 15.61
CA LEU A 402 0.80 8.23 15.82
C LEU A 402 0.18 9.11 16.92
N LYS A 403 1.01 9.68 17.79
CA LYS A 403 0.61 10.60 18.88
C LYS A 403 0.12 11.94 18.35
#